data_AF-A0A1H4I133-F1
#
_entry.id   AF-A0A1H4I133-F1
#
_cell.length_a   1.000
_cell.length_b   1.000
_cell.length_c   1.000
_cell.angle_alpha   90.00
_cell.angle_beta   90.00
_cell.angle_gamma   90.00
#
_symmetry.space_group_name_H-M   'P 1'
#
loop_
_entity.id
_entity.type
_entity.pdbx_description
1 polymer ?
#
loop_
_entity_poly.entity_id
_entity_poly.type
_entity_poly.pdbx_seq_one_letter_code
_entity_poly.pdbx_strand_id
1 'polypeptide(L)'
;MTIFKFPQDFRWGTATASYQIEGAAQEGGRGVSIWDTFARTPGKVFNGDNGDVACDSYHRYEEDIELMKKLGINTYRFSIAWPRIIPDGDGEINREGLDFYHRFVDKLLEAGIEPFCTLYHWDLPQTLEDIGGWGNRRTVDAFVKYAEVIFKEFTGKINFWLTFNEPWCIAFLSNLLGIHAPGNKDLQTSINVAHGLLVAHGKAVQSFRRLGTTGQIGIAPNVCWAEPYSKSPEDQAACDRSIALNTDWFLDPIYKGSYPQFMVDWFAEAGATVPIQEGDMEIISQPIDLLGINYYTMGINRFNPEAGALQSEEVDMGLTKTDIGWPVESRGLYEFMHYLQKYGNVDVYITENGACINDDLENGKINDDRRIAYYEQHLAQIHRIINDGINLKGYMAWSLMDNFEWAEGYRMRFGLVHVDYRSLVRTPKESYYWYQNVIKNNWLETRI
;
A
#
# COMPACT_ATOMS: atom_id res chain seq x y z
N MET A 1 -7.85 -25.45 -21.30
CA MET A 1 -6.70 -25.34 -20.37
C MET A 1 -5.67 -24.41 -20.98
N THR A 2 -5.35 -23.34 -20.28
CA THR A 2 -4.33 -22.36 -20.70
C THR A 2 -3.26 -22.30 -19.61
N ILE A 3 -1.99 -22.42 -20.01
CA ILE A 3 -0.84 -22.32 -19.10
C ILE A 3 -0.20 -20.94 -19.27
N PHE A 4 -0.01 -20.23 -18.16
CA PHE A 4 0.65 -18.93 -18.07
C PHE A 4 1.98 -19.12 -17.35
N LYS A 5 3.10 -19.04 -18.07
CA LYS A 5 4.45 -19.25 -17.50
C LYS A 5 5.09 -17.91 -17.20
N PHE A 6 5.55 -17.71 -15.97
CA PHE A 6 6.17 -16.46 -15.55
C PHE A 6 7.68 -16.46 -15.84
N PRO A 7 8.30 -15.26 -15.93
CA PRO A 7 9.76 -15.13 -16.03
C PRO A 7 10.47 -15.89 -14.91
N GLN A 8 11.68 -16.38 -15.20
CA GLN A 8 12.43 -17.21 -14.24
C GLN A 8 12.86 -16.43 -12.99
N ASP A 9 13.05 -15.13 -13.14
CA ASP A 9 13.44 -14.15 -12.12
C ASP A 9 12.23 -13.39 -11.55
N PHE A 10 10.99 -13.80 -11.86
CA PHE A 10 9.80 -13.17 -11.33
C PHE A 10 9.74 -13.30 -9.80
N ARG A 11 9.53 -12.17 -9.12
CA ARG A 11 9.48 -12.13 -7.65
C ARG A 11 8.09 -12.45 -7.15
N TRP A 12 7.99 -13.46 -6.30
CA TRP A 12 6.75 -13.90 -5.67
C TRP A 12 6.79 -13.58 -4.19
N GLY A 13 5.76 -12.91 -3.69
CA GLY A 13 5.72 -12.44 -2.32
C GLY A 13 4.33 -12.32 -1.71
N THR A 14 4.34 -11.92 -0.46
CA THR A 14 3.17 -11.45 0.29
C THR A 14 3.49 -10.11 0.92
N ALA A 15 2.47 -9.39 1.34
CA ALA A 15 2.60 -8.07 1.97
C ALA A 15 1.81 -7.96 3.28
N THR A 16 2.31 -7.13 4.19
CA THR A 16 1.63 -6.67 5.41
C THR A 16 2.04 -5.23 5.78
N ALA A 17 1.39 -4.66 6.79
CA ALA A 17 1.73 -3.38 7.38
C ALA A 17 1.87 -3.49 8.92
N SER A 18 2.84 -2.78 9.47
CA SER A 18 3.21 -2.73 10.89
C SER A 18 2.00 -2.65 11.81
N TYR A 19 1.23 -1.57 11.74
CA TYR A 19 0.08 -1.36 12.64
C TYR A 19 -1.04 -2.40 12.46
N GLN A 20 -1.12 -3.04 11.29
CA GLN A 20 -2.16 -4.04 11.02
C GLN A 20 -1.86 -5.40 11.66
N ILE A 21 -0.57 -5.75 11.84
CA ILE A 21 -0.17 -7.10 12.28
C ILE A 21 0.66 -7.13 13.57
N GLU A 22 1.45 -6.10 13.88
CA GLU A 22 2.48 -6.20 14.93
C GLU A 22 1.88 -6.36 16.32
N GLY A 23 0.87 -5.56 16.66
CA GLY A 23 0.39 -5.45 18.03
C GLY A 23 1.41 -4.78 18.94
N ALA A 24 1.42 -5.19 20.21
CA ALA A 24 2.38 -4.74 21.22
C ALA A 24 2.50 -3.20 21.24
N ALA A 25 1.35 -2.51 21.17
CA ALA A 25 1.29 -1.08 20.86
C ALA A 25 1.97 -0.17 21.91
N GLN A 26 2.21 -0.68 23.12
CA GLN A 26 2.87 0.01 24.24
C GLN A 26 4.19 -0.65 24.67
N GLU A 27 4.67 -1.65 23.93
CA GLU A 27 5.88 -2.39 24.28
C GLU A 27 7.11 -1.86 23.53
N GLY A 28 8.28 -2.12 24.11
CA GLY A 28 9.57 -1.76 23.57
C GLY A 28 9.75 -0.27 23.28
N GLY A 29 9.16 0.59 24.12
CA GLY A 29 9.28 2.05 24.01
C GLY A 29 8.51 2.68 22.85
N ARG A 30 7.60 1.96 22.20
CA ARG A 30 6.79 2.48 21.09
C ARG A 30 5.94 3.70 21.51
N GLY A 31 6.01 4.76 20.70
CA GLY A 31 5.15 5.93 20.79
C GLY A 31 3.75 5.71 20.19
N VAL A 32 2.85 6.66 20.43
CA VAL A 32 1.48 6.62 19.89
C VAL A 32 1.48 7.11 18.45
N SER A 33 0.83 6.39 17.53
CA SER A 33 0.59 6.86 16.16
C SER A 33 -0.78 7.54 16.02
N ILE A 34 -1.01 8.23 14.90
CA ILE A 34 -2.34 8.73 14.53
C ILE A 34 -3.39 7.62 14.45
N TRP A 35 -3.01 6.40 14.11
CA TRP A 35 -3.91 5.25 14.05
C TRP A 35 -4.25 4.67 15.43
N ASP A 36 -3.35 4.77 16.41
CA ASP A 36 -3.68 4.48 17.82
C ASP A 36 -4.75 5.46 18.31
N THR A 37 -4.56 6.75 18.06
CA THR A 37 -5.51 7.80 18.44
C THR A 37 -6.85 7.61 17.73
N PHE A 38 -6.82 7.38 16.42
CA PHE A 38 -8.03 7.23 15.60
C PHE A 38 -8.83 5.99 15.99
N ALA A 39 -8.19 4.83 16.11
CA ALA A 39 -8.87 3.58 16.45
C ALA A 39 -9.46 3.58 17.87
N ARG A 40 -8.81 4.28 18.82
CA ARG A 40 -9.34 4.46 20.19
C ARG A 40 -10.43 5.55 20.27
N THR A 41 -10.71 6.27 19.19
CA THR A 41 -11.78 7.27 19.15
C THR A 41 -13.11 6.60 18.81
N PRO A 42 -14.16 6.71 19.67
CA PRO A 42 -15.45 6.08 19.42
C PRO A 42 -16.06 6.45 18.07
N GLY A 43 -16.53 5.44 17.33
CA GLY A 43 -17.21 5.60 16.04
C GLY A 43 -16.30 5.80 14.83
N LYS A 44 -14.97 5.78 15.01
CA LYS A 44 -14.00 5.89 13.90
C LYS A 44 -13.67 4.55 13.25
N VAL A 45 -13.67 3.48 14.04
CA VAL A 45 -13.43 2.12 13.56
C VAL A 45 -14.61 1.24 13.97
N PHE A 46 -14.99 0.31 13.10
CA PHE A 46 -16.04 -0.66 13.37
C PHE A 46 -15.80 -1.38 14.70
N ASN A 47 -16.87 -1.55 15.49
CA ASN A 47 -16.85 -2.21 16.81
C ASN A 47 -15.87 -1.61 17.86
N GLY A 48 -15.21 -0.48 17.56
CA GLY A 48 -14.14 0.06 18.40
C GLY A 48 -12.88 -0.82 18.38
N ASP A 49 -12.72 -1.65 17.34
CA ASP A 49 -11.51 -2.45 17.14
C ASP A 49 -10.28 -1.54 17.00
N ASN A 50 -9.12 -2.04 17.39
CA ASN A 50 -7.85 -1.31 17.31
C ASN A 50 -6.66 -2.26 17.11
N GLY A 51 -5.49 -1.69 16.82
CA GLY A 51 -4.23 -2.42 16.59
C GLY A 51 -3.42 -2.72 17.86
N ASP A 52 -4.00 -2.67 19.07
CA ASP A 52 -3.24 -2.85 20.31
C ASP A 52 -2.57 -4.24 20.37
N VAL A 53 -3.28 -5.26 19.89
CA VAL A 53 -2.82 -6.66 19.81
C VAL A 53 -2.65 -7.13 18.37
N ALA A 54 -3.58 -6.77 17.46
CA ALA A 54 -3.51 -7.19 16.05
C ALA A 54 -3.29 -8.70 15.89
N CYS A 55 -2.28 -9.08 15.12
CA CYS A 55 -1.88 -10.48 14.93
C CYS A 55 -0.80 -10.90 15.93
N ASP A 56 -0.33 -9.99 16.80
CA ASP A 56 0.77 -10.21 17.74
C ASP A 56 2.10 -10.60 17.03
N SER A 57 2.29 -10.13 15.79
CA SER A 57 3.48 -10.45 15.01
C SER A 57 4.76 -9.83 15.59
N TYR A 58 4.67 -8.84 16.50
CA TYR A 58 5.83 -8.37 17.27
C TYR A 58 6.48 -9.51 18.07
N HIS A 59 5.67 -10.43 18.60
CA HIS A 59 6.15 -11.60 19.34
C HIS A 59 6.21 -12.87 18.47
N ARG A 60 5.41 -12.95 17.41
CA ARG A 60 5.18 -14.17 16.62
C ARG A 60 5.80 -14.16 15.23
N TYR A 61 6.63 -13.17 14.91
CA TYR A 61 7.24 -13.06 13.59
C TYR A 61 8.00 -14.33 13.16
N GLU A 62 8.58 -15.11 14.08
CA GLU A 62 9.25 -16.37 13.73
C GLU A 62 8.27 -17.43 13.19
N GLU A 63 7.07 -17.53 13.78
CA GLU A 63 6.00 -18.41 13.28
C GLU A 63 5.53 -17.95 11.89
N ASP A 64 5.32 -16.64 11.73
CA ASP A 64 4.87 -16.03 10.49
C ASP A 64 5.91 -16.21 9.35
N ILE A 65 7.21 -16.10 9.66
CA ILE A 65 8.31 -16.34 8.71
C ILE A 65 8.41 -17.82 8.33
N GLU A 66 8.20 -18.75 9.27
CA GLU A 66 8.16 -20.17 8.94
C GLU A 66 6.98 -20.53 8.02
N LEU A 67 5.84 -19.85 8.16
CA LEU A 67 4.74 -19.96 7.20
C LEU A 67 5.15 -19.44 5.82
N MET A 68 5.74 -18.24 5.73
CA MET A 68 6.22 -17.70 4.45
C MET A 68 7.26 -18.60 3.76
N LYS A 69 8.20 -19.13 4.54
CA LYS A 69 9.21 -20.06 4.04
C LYS A 69 8.58 -21.33 3.48
N LYS A 70 7.58 -21.88 4.16
CA LYS A 70 6.81 -23.04 3.66
C LYS A 70 6.02 -22.68 2.41
N LEU A 71 5.44 -21.48 2.34
CA LEU A 71 4.73 -20.97 1.16
C LEU A 71 5.66 -20.90 -0.07
N GLY A 72 6.96 -20.71 0.15
CA GLY A 72 7.98 -20.70 -0.90
C GLY A 72 8.15 -19.34 -1.59
N ILE A 73 7.63 -18.27 -0.98
CA ILE A 73 7.86 -16.91 -1.47
C ILE A 73 9.35 -16.54 -1.39
N ASN A 74 9.79 -15.65 -2.26
CA ASN A 74 11.16 -15.15 -2.29
C ASN A 74 11.29 -13.70 -1.80
N THR A 75 10.17 -13.00 -1.62
CA THR A 75 10.15 -11.59 -1.22
C THR A 75 9.03 -11.38 -0.21
N TYR A 76 9.29 -10.61 0.86
CA TYR A 76 8.24 -10.20 1.80
C TYR A 76 8.22 -8.70 1.97
N ARG A 77 7.05 -8.11 1.70
CA ARG A 77 6.83 -6.67 1.91
C ARG A 77 6.25 -6.42 3.30
N PHE A 78 6.92 -5.57 4.05
CA PHE A 78 6.49 -5.14 5.39
C PHE A 78 6.74 -3.64 5.54
N SER A 79 6.06 -3.01 6.50
CA SER A 79 6.39 -1.65 6.89
C SER A 79 7.08 -1.57 8.25
N ILE A 80 7.85 -0.50 8.44
CA ILE A 80 8.46 -0.17 9.72
C ILE A 80 7.56 0.84 10.42
N ALA A 81 7.23 0.58 11.68
CA ALA A 81 6.52 1.50 12.52
C ALA A 81 7.42 2.66 12.94
N TRP A 82 7.23 3.82 12.32
CA TRP A 82 7.95 5.05 12.69
C TRP A 82 7.96 5.30 14.21
N PRO A 83 6.83 5.23 14.96
CA PRO A 83 6.83 5.47 16.40
C PRO A 83 7.54 4.37 17.22
N ARG A 84 7.95 3.24 16.63
CA ARG A 84 8.88 2.32 17.30
C ARG A 84 10.32 2.80 17.22
N ILE A 85 10.68 3.50 16.15
CA ILE A 85 12.05 3.93 15.85
C ILE A 85 12.35 5.28 16.47
N ILE A 86 11.42 6.23 16.32
CA ILE A 86 11.49 7.56 16.94
C ILE A 86 10.12 7.82 17.57
N PRO A 87 9.93 7.52 18.88
CA PRO A 87 8.61 7.51 19.51
C PRO A 87 7.83 8.83 19.44
N ASP A 88 8.52 9.96 19.52
CA ASP A 88 7.94 11.30 19.35
C ASP A 88 8.12 11.85 17.92
N GLY A 89 8.61 11.02 16.99
CA GLY A 89 8.77 11.30 15.56
C GLY A 89 10.02 12.07 15.15
N ASP A 90 10.61 12.89 16.02
CA ASP A 90 11.79 13.72 15.68
C ASP A 90 12.86 13.77 16.79
N GLY A 91 12.66 13.08 17.91
CA GLY A 91 13.58 13.06 19.04
C GLY A 91 14.65 11.98 18.97
N GLU A 92 14.79 11.26 20.07
CA GLU A 92 15.79 10.22 20.26
C GLU A 92 15.42 8.91 19.56
N ILE A 93 16.45 8.22 19.05
CA ILE A 93 16.28 6.92 18.42
C ILE A 93 16.06 5.88 19.51
N ASN A 94 14.95 5.15 19.42
CA ASN A 94 14.68 4.02 20.28
C ASN A 94 15.37 2.76 19.73
N ARG A 95 16.44 2.34 20.43
CA ARG A 95 17.24 1.18 20.04
C ARG A 95 16.46 -0.14 20.10
N GLU A 96 15.52 -0.29 21.03
CA GLU A 96 14.73 -1.53 21.14
C GLU A 96 13.82 -1.75 19.92
N GLY A 97 13.27 -0.67 19.36
CA GLY A 97 12.53 -0.71 18.10
C GLY A 97 13.41 -1.14 16.92
N LEU A 98 14.63 -0.60 16.81
CA LEU A 98 15.59 -1.03 15.79
C LEU A 98 15.99 -2.51 15.97
N ASP A 99 16.24 -2.94 17.20
CA ASP A 99 16.64 -4.31 17.51
C ASP A 99 15.55 -5.33 17.11
N PHE A 100 14.26 -4.97 17.25
CA PHE A 100 13.16 -5.79 16.74
C PHE A 100 13.27 -5.97 15.23
N TYR A 101 13.38 -4.89 14.46
CA TYR A 101 13.48 -5.01 13.00
C TYR A 101 14.78 -5.66 12.55
N HIS A 102 15.89 -5.53 13.28
CA HIS A 102 17.10 -6.30 13.01
C HIS A 102 16.86 -7.79 13.15
N ARG A 103 16.29 -8.26 14.27
CA ARG A 103 15.95 -9.68 14.45
C ARG A 103 15.00 -10.17 13.37
N PHE A 104 13.99 -9.37 13.05
CA PHE A 104 13.00 -9.68 12.02
C PHE A 104 13.62 -9.83 10.63
N VAL A 105 14.41 -8.83 10.18
CA VAL A 105 15.08 -8.83 8.88
C VAL A 105 16.13 -9.93 8.79
N ASP A 106 16.89 -10.16 9.86
CA ASP A 106 17.88 -11.24 9.89
C ASP A 106 17.19 -12.61 9.75
N LYS A 107 16.03 -12.81 10.39
CA LYS A 107 15.23 -14.04 10.21
C LYS A 107 14.67 -14.21 8.80
N LEU A 108 14.21 -13.14 8.15
CA LEU A 108 13.80 -13.20 6.74
C LEU A 108 14.95 -13.67 5.85
N LEU A 109 16.14 -13.07 6.01
CA LEU A 109 17.32 -13.41 5.24
C LEU A 109 17.80 -14.85 5.53
N GLU A 110 17.78 -15.29 6.79
CA GLU A 110 18.05 -16.69 7.18
C GLU A 110 17.06 -17.68 6.53
N ALA A 111 15.81 -17.26 6.33
CA ALA A 111 14.79 -18.03 5.62
C ALA A 111 14.94 -17.98 4.09
N GLY A 112 15.87 -17.18 3.55
CA GLY A 112 16.04 -16.98 2.11
C GLY A 112 14.98 -16.08 1.48
N ILE A 113 14.33 -15.23 2.28
CA ILE A 113 13.28 -14.30 1.85
C ILE A 113 13.87 -12.89 1.80
N GLU A 114 13.81 -12.25 0.64
CA GLU A 114 14.33 -10.91 0.44
C GLU A 114 13.39 -9.86 1.05
N PRO A 115 13.88 -8.98 1.94
CA PRO A 115 13.06 -7.94 2.55
C PRO A 115 12.71 -6.83 1.53
N PHE A 116 11.43 -6.47 1.47
CA PHE A 116 10.92 -5.33 0.70
C PHE A 116 10.30 -4.31 1.65
N CYS A 117 11.07 -3.27 1.99
CA CYS A 117 10.75 -2.39 3.11
C CYS A 117 9.92 -1.18 2.68
N THR A 118 8.76 -1.01 3.31
CA THR A 118 7.96 0.21 3.25
C THR A 118 8.27 1.09 4.46
N LEU A 119 8.84 2.27 4.25
CA LEU A 119 9.20 3.19 5.33
C LEU A 119 7.99 3.79 6.02
N TYR A 120 6.97 4.18 5.25
CA TYR A 120 5.76 4.80 5.78
C TYR A 120 4.50 4.07 5.31
N HIS A 121 3.78 3.50 6.29
CA HIS A 121 2.47 2.89 6.10
C HIS A 121 1.47 3.43 7.12
N TRP A 122 1.31 4.75 7.09
CA TRP A 122 0.22 5.52 7.71
C TRP A 122 0.29 5.73 9.22
N ASP A 123 1.27 5.15 9.90
CA ASP A 123 1.43 5.22 11.35
C ASP A 123 2.28 6.43 11.81
N LEU A 124 1.95 7.63 11.32
CA LEU A 124 2.61 8.88 11.74
C LEU A 124 2.59 9.00 13.29
N PRO A 125 3.73 9.30 13.95
CA PRO A 125 3.75 9.61 15.37
C PRO A 125 2.78 10.75 15.71
N GLN A 126 1.93 10.55 16.71
CA GLN A 126 0.86 11.49 17.08
C GLN A 126 1.41 12.88 17.41
N THR A 127 2.59 12.97 18.01
CA THR A 127 3.28 14.23 18.30
C THR A 127 3.57 15.08 17.07
N LEU A 128 3.77 14.46 15.90
CA LEU A 128 3.93 15.17 14.62
C LEU A 128 2.56 15.64 14.10
N GLU A 129 1.50 14.84 14.28
CA GLU A 129 0.13 15.26 13.96
C GLU A 129 -0.31 16.45 14.82
N ASP A 130 0.05 16.46 16.11
CA ASP A 130 -0.28 17.54 17.05
C ASP A 130 0.28 18.92 16.63
N ILE A 131 1.34 18.93 15.81
CA ILE A 131 1.92 20.15 15.23
C ILE A 131 1.46 20.43 13.79
N GLY A 132 0.45 19.71 13.28
CA GLY A 132 -0.13 19.88 11.95
C GLY A 132 0.23 18.78 10.94
N GLY A 133 0.84 17.68 11.40
CA GLY A 133 1.06 16.48 10.61
C GLY A 133 1.81 16.73 9.31
N TRP A 134 1.43 16.03 8.24
CA TRP A 134 2.04 16.17 6.93
C TRP A 134 1.82 17.54 6.27
N GLY A 135 0.88 18.35 6.76
CA GLY A 135 0.73 19.74 6.33
C GLY A 135 1.85 20.65 6.85
N ASN A 136 2.61 20.21 7.86
CA ASN A 136 3.74 20.94 8.43
C ASN A 136 5.07 20.45 7.84
N ARG A 137 5.89 21.36 7.30
CA ARG A 137 7.22 21.04 6.73
C ARG A 137 8.19 20.43 7.76
N ARG A 138 8.00 20.65 9.05
CA ARG A 138 8.79 19.96 10.09
C ARG A 138 8.61 18.44 10.03
N THR A 139 7.43 17.96 9.66
CA THR A 139 7.15 16.53 9.47
C THR A 139 7.91 15.95 8.28
N VAL A 140 8.10 16.74 7.22
CA VAL A 140 8.96 16.38 6.08
C VAL A 140 10.39 16.13 6.53
N ASP A 141 10.96 17.05 7.31
CA ASP A 141 12.33 16.91 7.80
C ASP A 141 12.47 15.75 8.82
N ALA A 142 11.47 15.57 9.69
CA ALA A 142 11.40 14.44 10.61
C ALA A 142 11.36 13.09 9.88
N PHE A 143 10.59 12.99 8.78
CA PHE A 143 10.56 11.78 7.96
C PHE A 143 11.92 11.48 7.33
N VAL A 144 12.62 12.50 6.83
CA VAL A 144 13.95 12.32 6.24
C VAL A 144 14.94 11.84 7.30
N LYS A 145 14.90 12.41 8.51
CA LYS A 145 15.71 11.93 9.64
C LYS A 145 15.43 10.45 9.95
N TYR A 146 14.15 10.08 10.04
CA TYR A 146 13.72 8.69 10.25
C TYR A 146 14.21 7.75 9.14
N ALA A 147 13.99 8.13 7.87
CA ALA A 147 14.42 7.36 6.71
C ALA A 147 15.95 7.16 6.70
N GLU A 148 16.73 8.21 7.00
CA GLU A 148 18.18 8.10 7.11
C GLU A 148 18.66 7.14 8.19
N VAL A 149 17.98 7.10 9.35
CA VAL A 149 18.29 6.13 10.40
C VAL A 149 18.10 4.71 9.86
N ILE A 150 16.94 4.44 9.26
CA ILE A 150 16.65 3.12 8.69
C ILE A 150 17.62 2.74 7.59
N PHE A 151 17.93 3.65 6.65
CA PHE A 151 18.90 3.38 5.60
C PHE A 151 20.28 3.02 6.15
N LYS A 152 20.77 3.74 7.17
CA LYS A 152 22.08 3.48 7.78
C LYS A 152 22.13 2.14 8.51
N GLU A 153 21.07 1.81 9.25
CA GLU A 153 21.01 0.58 10.05
C GLU A 153 20.85 -0.68 9.16
N PHE A 154 20.11 -0.58 8.05
CA PHE A 154 19.71 -1.74 7.25
C PHE A 154 20.34 -1.80 5.85
N THR A 155 21.24 -0.87 5.50
CA THR A 155 22.06 -0.99 4.28
C THR A 155 22.82 -2.32 4.27
N GLY A 156 22.87 -2.98 3.12
CA GLY A 156 23.42 -4.32 2.94
C GLY A 156 22.51 -5.47 3.36
N LYS A 157 21.40 -5.21 4.08
CA LYS A 157 20.40 -6.23 4.45
C LYS A 157 19.11 -6.13 3.61
N ILE A 158 18.74 -4.92 3.21
CA ILE A 158 17.51 -4.64 2.45
C ILE A 158 17.89 -4.03 1.10
N ASN A 159 17.31 -4.57 0.03
CA ASN A 159 17.58 -4.13 -1.35
C ASN A 159 16.38 -3.44 -2.02
N PHE A 160 15.19 -3.49 -1.43
CA PHE A 160 14.00 -2.89 -2.01
C PHE A 160 13.34 -1.97 -0.99
N TRP A 161 13.16 -0.71 -1.40
CA TRP A 161 12.72 0.36 -0.51
C TRP A 161 11.54 1.11 -1.13
N LEU A 162 10.47 1.27 -0.36
CA LEU A 162 9.36 2.17 -0.67
C LEU A 162 9.33 3.26 0.39
N THR A 163 9.29 4.49 -0.07
CA THR A 163 9.09 5.65 0.80
C THR A 163 7.69 5.66 1.41
N PHE A 164 6.66 5.73 0.56
CA PHE A 164 5.26 5.82 0.96
C PHE A 164 4.43 4.72 0.31
N ASN A 165 3.56 4.11 1.12
CA ASN A 165 2.44 3.32 0.65
C ASN A 165 1.19 4.20 0.50
N GLU A 166 0.58 4.15 -0.68
CA GLU A 166 -0.72 4.76 -0.99
C GLU A 166 -0.84 6.25 -0.61
N PRO A 167 -0.10 7.15 -1.29
CA PRO A 167 -0.18 8.58 -1.03
C PRO A 167 -1.60 9.16 -1.14
N TRP A 168 -2.45 8.60 -2.01
CA TRP A 168 -3.85 8.98 -2.10
C TRP A 168 -4.62 8.69 -0.81
N CYS A 169 -4.39 7.53 -0.19
CA CYS A 169 -5.02 7.19 1.09
C CYS A 169 -4.57 8.15 2.19
N ILE A 170 -3.27 8.43 2.27
CA ILE A 170 -2.69 9.34 3.28
C ILE A 170 -3.23 10.77 3.11
N ALA A 171 -3.36 11.24 1.86
CA ALA A 171 -3.83 12.58 1.56
C ALA A 171 -5.36 12.67 1.57
N PHE A 172 -6.02 12.10 0.57
CA PHE A 172 -7.42 12.36 0.28
C PHE A 172 -8.37 11.49 1.11
N LEU A 173 -8.11 10.18 1.24
CA LEU A 173 -8.98 9.33 2.06
C LEU A 173 -8.97 9.77 3.54
N SER A 174 -7.81 10.17 4.03
CA SER A 174 -7.60 10.54 5.43
C SER A 174 -7.94 12.00 5.76
N ASN A 175 -7.72 12.94 4.82
CA ASN A 175 -7.89 14.36 5.10
C ASN A 175 -8.98 15.07 4.32
N LEU A 176 -9.49 14.49 3.23
CA LEU A 176 -10.67 15.01 2.51
C LEU A 176 -11.93 14.23 2.91
N LEU A 177 -11.88 12.89 2.87
CA LEU A 177 -13.03 12.04 3.18
C LEU A 177 -13.15 11.75 4.69
N GLY A 178 -12.03 11.80 5.41
CA GLY A 178 -11.96 11.56 6.86
C GLY A 178 -12.29 10.13 7.26
N ILE A 179 -12.08 9.17 6.35
CA ILE A 179 -12.33 7.74 6.56
C ILE A 179 -11.17 7.08 7.32
N HIS A 180 -9.94 7.50 7.03
CA HIS A 180 -8.72 7.04 7.73
C HIS A 180 -8.14 8.13 8.63
N ALA A 181 -7.24 7.74 9.54
CA ALA A 181 -6.52 8.65 10.42
C ALA A 181 -5.72 9.70 9.62
N PRO A 182 -5.72 10.99 9.98
CA PRO A 182 -6.27 11.57 11.22
C PRO A 182 -7.79 11.87 11.18
N GLY A 183 -8.45 11.67 10.04
CA GLY A 183 -9.90 11.82 9.92
C GLY A 183 -10.38 13.23 9.65
N ASN A 184 -9.53 14.07 9.05
CA ASN A 184 -9.87 15.43 8.64
C ASN A 184 -10.83 15.42 7.44
N LYS A 185 -11.54 16.53 7.23
CA LYS A 185 -12.51 16.72 6.14
C LYS A 185 -12.32 18.07 5.48
N ASP A 186 -11.13 18.30 4.94
CA ASP A 186 -10.71 19.58 4.36
C ASP A 186 -9.86 19.36 3.09
N LEU A 187 -10.29 19.97 1.99
CA LEU A 187 -9.65 19.84 0.69
C LEU A 187 -8.24 20.43 0.70
N GLN A 188 -8.06 21.63 1.22
CA GLN A 188 -6.75 22.30 1.23
C GLN A 188 -5.74 21.50 2.07
N THR A 189 -6.17 20.96 3.21
CA THR A 189 -5.36 20.08 4.06
C THR A 189 -4.94 18.84 3.29
N SER A 190 -5.84 18.16 2.58
CA SER A 190 -5.48 16.99 1.76
C SER A 190 -4.43 17.31 0.68
N ILE A 191 -4.51 18.49 0.05
CA ILE A 191 -3.52 18.94 -0.94
C ILE A 191 -2.18 19.27 -0.28
N ASN A 192 -2.20 19.92 0.89
CA ASN A 192 -0.99 20.20 1.67
C ASN A 192 -0.28 18.90 2.07
N VAL A 193 -1.04 17.90 2.52
CA VAL A 193 -0.53 16.57 2.86
C VAL A 193 0.06 15.90 1.62
N ALA A 194 -0.67 15.84 0.50
CA ALA A 194 -0.18 15.25 -0.75
C ALA A 194 1.16 15.87 -1.19
N HIS A 195 1.28 17.19 -1.11
CA HIS A 195 2.51 17.89 -1.46
C HIS A 195 3.65 17.64 -0.46
N GLY A 196 3.37 17.68 0.84
CA GLY A 196 4.35 17.38 1.89
C GLY A 196 4.95 15.97 1.75
N LEU A 197 4.11 14.97 1.45
CA LEU A 197 4.55 13.59 1.19
C LEU A 197 5.51 13.51 -0.01
N LEU A 198 5.21 14.19 -1.11
CA LEU A 198 6.05 14.18 -2.31
C LEU A 198 7.41 14.85 -2.07
N VAL A 199 7.45 15.94 -1.32
CA VAL A 199 8.73 16.58 -0.97
C VAL A 199 9.54 15.69 -0.02
N ALA A 200 8.87 15.05 0.96
CA ALA A 200 9.51 14.06 1.83
C ALA A 200 10.05 12.86 1.07
N HIS A 201 9.32 12.38 0.06
CA HIS A 201 9.74 11.33 -0.87
C HIS A 201 11.04 11.74 -1.57
N GLY A 202 11.05 12.89 -2.24
CA GLY A 202 12.20 13.39 -2.97
C GLY A 202 13.45 13.55 -2.08
N LYS A 203 13.30 14.16 -0.90
CA LYS A 203 14.40 14.32 0.08
C LYS A 203 14.90 12.97 0.62
N ALA A 204 14.01 12.00 0.85
CA ALA A 204 14.41 10.66 1.29
C ALA A 204 15.20 9.93 0.20
N VAL A 205 14.77 10.02 -1.06
CA VAL A 205 15.52 9.47 -2.20
C VAL A 205 16.88 10.15 -2.34
N GLN A 206 16.96 11.48 -2.25
CA GLN A 206 18.25 12.20 -2.24
C GLN A 206 19.18 11.72 -1.11
N SER A 207 18.63 11.47 0.07
CA SER A 207 19.39 10.95 1.21
C SER A 207 19.84 9.51 1.01
N PHE A 208 18.98 8.65 0.43
CA PHE A 208 19.33 7.29 0.01
C PHE A 208 20.55 7.28 -0.93
N ARG A 209 20.54 8.13 -1.97
CA ARG A 209 21.66 8.26 -2.91
C ARG A 209 22.91 8.81 -2.23
N ARG A 210 22.78 9.87 -1.43
CA ARG A 210 23.90 10.53 -0.74
C ARG A 210 24.62 9.58 0.23
N LEU A 211 23.86 8.73 0.92
CA LEU A 211 24.41 7.73 1.85
C LEU A 211 25.05 6.53 1.16
N GLY A 212 24.81 6.35 -0.16
CA GLY A 212 25.26 5.15 -0.88
C GLY A 212 24.57 3.88 -0.38
N THR A 213 23.33 3.99 0.10
CA THR A 213 22.54 2.85 0.57
C THR A 213 22.35 1.84 -0.56
N THR A 214 22.46 0.55 -0.25
CA THR A 214 22.32 -0.52 -1.23
C THR A 214 20.87 -0.71 -1.67
N GLY A 215 20.67 -1.12 -2.93
CA GLY A 215 19.37 -1.51 -3.46
C GLY A 215 18.71 -0.45 -4.32
N GLN A 216 17.40 -0.61 -4.48
CA GLN A 216 16.51 0.18 -5.32
C GLN A 216 15.46 0.88 -4.45
N ILE A 217 15.18 2.15 -4.72
CA ILE A 217 14.18 2.94 -3.98
C ILE A 217 13.08 3.48 -4.89
N GLY A 218 11.85 3.48 -4.38
CA GLY A 218 10.67 3.98 -5.06
C GLY A 218 9.55 4.43 -4.13
N ILE A 219 8.34 4.42 -4.68
CA ILE A 219 7.07 4.72 -4.02
C ILE A 219 6.01 3.72 -4.48
N ALA A 220 4.95 3.50 -3.70
CA ALA A 220 3.87 2.58 -4.05
C ALA A 220 2.50 3.25 -3.99
N PRO A 221 2.04 3.94 -5.05
CA PRO A 221 0.66 4.43 -5.11
C PRO A 221 -0.36 3.28 -5.22
N ASN A 222 -1.52 3.48 -4.60
CA ASN A 222 -2.73 2.77 -4.96
C ASN A 222 -3.36 3.36 -6.18
N VAL A 223 -3.78 2.47 -7.07
CA VAL A 223 -4.29 2.82 -8.37
C VAL A 223 -5.70 2.28 -8.50
N CYS A 224 -6.56 3.09 -9.11
CA CYS A 224 -7.88 2.69 -9.54
C CYS A 224 -7.94 2.86 -11.06
N TRP A 225 -8.78 2.07 -11.71
CA TRP A 225 -9.15 2.29 -13.10
C TRP A 225 -10.63 2.63 -13.16
N ALA A 226 -10.98 3.66 -13.93
CA ALA A 226 -12.35 4.09 -14.13
C ALA A 226 -12.66 4.14 -15.63
N GLU A 227 -13.74 3.49 -16.05
CA GLU A 227 -14.25 3.59 -17.42
C GLU A 227 -15.56 4.39 -17.47
N PRO A 228 -15.79 5.17 -18.53
CA PRO A 228 -16.97 6.03 -18.60
C PRO A 228 -18.24 5.21 -18.88
N TYR A 229 -19.31 5.48 -18.14
CA TYR A 229 -20.62 4.83 -18.30
C TYR A 229 -21.24 5.10 -19.67
N SER A 230 -21.10 6.33 -20.17
CA SER A 230 -21.52 6.73 -21.52
C SER A 230 -20.35 7.29 -22.33
N LYS A 231 -20.58 7.53 -23.63
CA LYS A 231 -19.58 8.15 -24.51
C LYS A 231 -19.54 9.69 -24.38
N SER A 232 -20.14 10.25 -23.34
CA SER A 232 -20.16 11.70 -23.14
C SER A 232 -18.76 12.20 -22.76
N PRO A 233 -18.37 13.41 -23.20
CA PRO A 233 -17.12 14.03 -22.73
C PRO A 233 -17.09 14.26 -21.21
N GLU A 234 -18.24 14.45 -20.58
CA GLU A 234 -18.36 14.69 -19.14
C GLU A 234 -18.04 13.43 -18.33
N ASP A 235 -18.54 12.25 -18.76
CA ASP A 235 -18.22 10.97 -18.11
C ASP A 235 -16.73 10.65 -18.27
N GLN A 236 -16.18 10.88 -19.46
CA GLN A 236 -14.74 10.71 -19.70
C GLN A 236 -13.92 11.61 -18.75
N ALA A 237 -14.28 12.91 -18.65
CA ALA A 237 -13.59 13.82 -17.75
C ALA A 237 -13.72 13.41 -16.27
N ALA A 238 -14.86 12.82 -15.87
CA ALA A 238 -15.04 12.28 -14.52
C ALA A 238 -14.13 11.08 -14.23
N CYS A 239 -13.95 10.18 -15.21
CA CYS A 239 -12.99 9.08 -15.13
C CYS A 239 -11.54 9.60 -15.08
N ASP A 240 -11.20 10.57 -15.93
CA ASP A 240 -9.87 11.16 -15.98
C ASP A 240 -9.49 11.78 -14.63
N ARG A 241 -10.42 12.47 -13.96
CA ARG A 241 -10.20 13.01 -12.60
C ARG A 241 -10.00 11.90 -11.56
N SER A 242 -10.80 10.84 -11.59
CA SER A 242 -10.66 9.70 -10.66
C SER A 242 -9.29 9.03 -10.80
N ILE A 243 -8.90 8.69 -12.04
CA ILE A 243 -7.61 8.07 -12.33
C ILE A 243 -6.47 9.01 -11.91
N ALA A 244 -6.52 10.27 -12.36
CA ALA A 244 -5.45 11.22 -12.10
C ALA A 244 -5.26 11.53 -10.61
N LEU A 245 -6.31 11.55 -9.80
CA LEU A 245 -6.16 11.79 -8.36
C LEU A 245 -5.38 10.66 -7.67
N ASN A 246 -5.64 9.41 -8.06
CA ASN A 246 -4.95 8.24 -7.50
C ASN A 246 -3.51 8.10 -8.03
N THR A 247 -3.25 8.50 -9.27
CA THR A 247 -1.98 8.22 -9.93
C THR A 247 -1.21 9.48 -10.30
N ASP A 248 -1.77 10.29 -11.19
CA ASP A 248 -1.04 11.38 -11.85
C ASP A 248 -0.67 12.50 -10.90
N TRP A 249 -1.54 12.77 -9.93
CA TRP A 249 -1.31 13.75 -8.89
C TRP A 249 -0.03 13.48 -8.09
N PHE A 250 0.44 12.22 -8.07
CA PHE A 250 1.67 11.80 -7.42
C PHE A 250 2.79 11.48 -8.42
N LEU A 251 2.47 10.86 -9.56
CA LEU A 251 3.46 10.39 -10.52
C LEU A 251 3.88 11.44 -11.56
N ASP A 252 3.01 12.38 -11.97
CA ASP A 252 3.42 13.49 -12.84
C ASP A 252 4.47 14.38 -12.13
N PRO A 253 4.32 14.75 -10.84
CA PRO A 253 5.39 15.45 -10.12
C PRO A 253 6.72 14.71 -10.11
N ILE A 254 6.71 13.38 -9.90
CA ILE A 254 7.93 12.56 -9.81
C ILE A 254 8.62 12.41 -11.18
N TYR A 255 7.86 12.11 -12.24
CA TYR A 255 8.43 11.79 -13.54
C TYR A 255 8.52 12.97 -14.50
N LYS A 256 7.69 14.00 -14.32
CA LYS A 256 7.57 15.15 -15.23
C LYS A 256 7.90 16.49 -14.55
N GLY A 257 8.00 16.52 -13.22
CA GLY A 257 8.34 17.75 -12.48
C GLY A 257 7.19 18.76 -12.39
N SER A 258 5.94 18.34 -12.62
CA SER A 258 4.75 19.21 -12.55
C SER A 258 3.51 18.42 -12.14
N TYR A 259 2.56 19.06 -11.44
CA TYR A 259 1.23 18.48 -11.23
C TYR A 259 0.40 18.46 -12.53
N PRO A 260 -0.58 17.55 -12.67
CA PRO A 260 -1.47 17.54 -13.82
C PRO A 260 -2.34 18.81 -13.81
N GLN A 261 -2.14 19.69 -14.79
CA GLN A 261 -2.72 21.05 -14.80
C GLN A 261 -4.25 21.06 -14.67
N PHE A 262 -4.95 20.14 -15.35
CA PHE A 262 -6.42 20.10 -15.29
C PHE A 262 -6.96 19.82 -13.88
N MET A 263 -6.23 19.07 -13.06
CA MET A 263 -6.58 18.82 -11.66
C MET A 263 -6.21 20.01 -10.77
N VAL A 264 -5.11 20.71 -11.09
CA VAL A 264 -4.75 21.97 -10.41
C VAL A 264 -5.85 23.01 -10.61
N ASP A 265 -6.31 23.17 -11.86
CA ASP A 265 -7.41 24.08 -12.20
C ASP A 265 -8.71 23.66 -11.50
N TRP A 266 -9.04 22.35 -11.50
CA TRP A 266 -10.21 21.80 -10.81
C TRP A 266 -10.22 22.13 -9.31
N PHE A 267 -9.09 21.96 -8.63
CA PHE A 267 -9.01 22.30 -7.20
C PHE A 267 -8.99 23.80 -6.96
N ALA A 268 -8.43 24.60 -7.87
CA ALA A 268 -8.46 26.06 -7.78
C ALA A 268 -9.90 26.60 -7.88
N GLU A 269 -10.75 26.01 -8.73
CA GLU A 269 -12.19 26.32 -8.79
C GLU A 269 -12.91 26.01 -7.47
N ALA A 270 -12.48 24.95 -6.77
CA ALA A 270 -12.94 24.61 -5.43
C ALA A 270 -12.26 25.42 -4.30
N GLY A 271 -11.43 26.41 -4.64
CA GLY A 271 -10.78 27.32 -3.69
C GLY A 271 -9.51 26.78 -3.02
N ALA A 272 -8.92 25.71 -3.56
CA ALA A 272 -7.72 25.09 -3.02
C ALA A 272 -6.53 25.18 -3.99
N THR A 273 -5.33 25.33 -3.45
CA THR A 273 -4.09 25.52 -4.24
C THR A 273 -2.95 24.67 -3.71
N VAL A 274 -2.03 24.25 -4.57
CA VAL A 274 -0.87 23.46 -4.16
C VAL A 274 0.19 24.38 -3.52
N PRO A 275 0.67 24.11 -2.30
CA PRO A 275 1.60 24.99 -1.58
C PRO A 275 3.07 24.77 -2.01
N ILE A 276 3.33 24.90 -3.31
CA ILE A 276 4.65 24.71 -3.93
C ILE A 276 5.59 25.84 -3.48
N GLN A 277 6.74 25.49 -2.93
CA GLN A 277 7.84 26.42 -2.63
C GLN A 277 8.95 26.29 -3.67
N GLU A 278 9.84 27.29 -3.71
CA GLU A 278 11.01 27.26 -4.58
C GLU A 278 11.87 26.02 -4.31
N GLY A 279 12.19 25.25 -5.37
CA GLY A 279 12.98 24.03 -5.27
C GLY A 279 12.18 22.76 -4.98
N ASP A 280 10.90 22.85 -4.63
CA ASP A 280 10.11 21.65 -4.26
C ASP A 280 9.98 20.68 -5.44
N MET A 281 9.68 21.17 -6.64
CA MET A 281 9.44 20.29 -7.78
C MET A 281 10.71 19.59 -8.24
N GLU A 282 11.86 20.25 -8.15
CA GLU A 282 13.18 19.66 -8.43
C GLU A 282 13.53 18.58 -7.40
N ILE A 283 13.14 18.76 -6.14
CA ILE A 283 13.27 17.74 -5.09
C ILE A 283 12.36 16.56 -5.39
N ILE A 284 11.09 16.81 -5.69
CA ILE A 284 10.08 15.77 -5.93
C ILE A 284 10.47 14.91 -7.14
N SER A 285 11.00 15.51 -8.20
CA SER A 285 11.40 14.81 -9.42
C SER A 285 12.74 14.05 -9.31
N GLN A 286 13.19 13.74 -8.10
CA GLN A 286 14.39 12.95 -7.89
C GLN A 286 14.22 11.55 -8.53
N PRO A 287 15.17 11.07 -9.36
CA PRO A 287 15.04 9.78 -10.02
C PRO A 287 14.91 8.59 -9.06
N ILE A 288 13.88 7.78 -9.30
CA ILE A 288 13.59 6.52 -8.59
C ILE A 288 13.96 5.31 -9.44
N ASP A 289 14.16 4.17 -8.78
CA ASP A 289 14.61 2.92 -9.42
C ASP A 289 13.46 1.96 -9.75
N LEU A 290 12.37 2.03 -8.97
CA LEU A 290 11.22 1.14 -9.09
C LEU A 290 9.92 1.86 -8.74
N LEU A 291 8.81 1.28 -9.17
CA LEU A 291 7.46 1.70 -8.80
C LEU A 291 6.66 0.51 -8.25
N GLY A 292 6.11 0.66 -7.05
CA GLY A 292 5.10 -0.26 -6.53
C GLY A 292 3.72 0.13 -7.04
N ILE A 293 2.86 -0.85 -7.32
CA ILE A 293 1.47 -0.62 -7.71
C ILE A 293 0.57 -1.46 -6.80
N ASN A 294 -0.35 -0.80 -6.11
CA ASN A 294 -1.40 -1.45 -5.35
C ASN A 294 -2.70 -1.39 -6.14
N TYR A 295 -3.25 -2.55 -6.52
CA TYR A 295 -4.47 -2.64 -7.33
C TYR A 295 -5.45 -3.64 -6.73
N TYR A 296 -6.72 -3.26 -6.67
CA TYR A 296 -7.79 -4.10 -6.14
C TYR A 296 -9.00 -4.21 -7.05
N THR A 297 -9.44 -3.09 -7.61
CA THR A 297 -10.74 -2.97 -8.25
C THR A 297 -10.73 -1.93 -9.38
N MET A 298 -11.80 -1.93 -10.14
CA MET A 298 -12.08 -1.03 -11.24
C MET A 298 -13.56 -0.61 -11.15
N GLY A 299 -13.84 0.65 -11.50
CA GLY A 299 -15.18 1.22 -11.51
C GLY A 299 -15.65 1.61 -12.91
N ILE A 300 -16.98 1.66 -13.09
CA ILE A 300 -17.61 2.37 -14.19
C ILE A 300 -18.16 3.67 -13.63
N ASN A 301 -17.73 4.82 -14.15
CA ASN A 301 -18.07 6.12 -13.59
C ASN A 301 -18.86 6.98 -14.57
N ARG A 302 -19.67 7.89 -14.03
CA ARG A 302 -20.32 8.96 -14.78
C ARG A 302 -20.12 10.30 -14.09
N PHE A 303 -20.29 11.38 -14.85
CA PHE A 303 -20.33 12.70 -14.26
C PHE A 303 -21.59 12.88 -13.41
N ASN A 304 -21.41 13.37 -12.19
CA ASN A 304 -22.50 13.79 -11.33
C ASN A 304 -22.01 14.95 -10.43
N PRO A 305 -22.61 16.15 -10.51
CA PRO A 305 -22.18 17.30 -9.73
C PRO A 305 -22.32 17.11 -8.21
N GLU A 306 -23.10 16.14 -7.75
CA GLU A 306 -23.28 15.83 -6.32
C GLU A 306 -22.33 14.73 -5.82
N ALA A 307 -21.57 14.08 -6.72
CA ALA A 307 -20.69 12.95 -6.39
C ALA A 307 -19.31 13.39 -5.88
N GLY A 308 -19.32 14.08 -4.73
CA GLY A 308 -18.11 14.47 -4.00
C GLY A 308 -17.20 15.44 -4.75
N ALA A 309 -15.98 15.61 -4.24
CA ALA A 309 -15.03 16.62 -4.73
C ALA A 309 -14.57 16.40 -6.18
N LEU A 310 -14.72 15.18 -6.72
CA LEU A 310 -14.36 14.87 -8.10
C LEU A 310 -15.57 14.88 -9.05
N GLN A 311 -16.79 15.04 -8.54
CA GLN A 311 -18.02 14.97 -9.33
C GLN A 311 -18.05 13.72 -10.25
N SER A 312 -17.62 12.59 -9.69
CA SER A 312 -17.42 11.31 -10.38
C SER A 312 -18.13 10.23 -9.59
N GLU A 313 -19.29 9.81 -10.10
CA GLU A 313 -20.14 8.80 -9.47
C GLU A 313 -19.79 7.44 -10.04
N GLU A 314 -19.44 6.49 -9.17
CA GLU A 314 -19.35 5.08 -9.55
C GLU A 314 -20.74 4.47 -9.71
N VAL A 315 -20.98 3.78 -10.82
CA VAL A 315 -22.24 3.13 -11.18
C VAL A 315 -22.16 1.65 -10.81
N ASP A 316 -23.12 1.18 -10.01
CA ASP A 316 -23.24 -0.26 -9.72
C ASP A 316 -23.72 -1.02 -10.96
N MET A 317 -22.78 -1.70 -11.63
CA MET A 317 -23.04 -2.50 -12.82
C MET A 317 -23.59 -3.90 -12.50
N GLY A 318 -23.83 -4.23 -11.23
CA GLY A 318 -24.30 -5.55 -10.80
C GLY A 318 -23.22 -6.64 -10.93
N LEU A 319 -21.94 -6.26 -10.92
CA LEU A 319 -20.82 -7.20 -10.96
C LEU A 319 -20.70 -7.99 -9.65
N THR A 320 -20.06 -9.15 -9.72
CA THR A 320 -19.70 -9.92 -8.52
C THR A 320 -18.75 -9.10 -7.64
N LYS A 321 -19.10 -9.00 -6.35
CA LYS A 321 -18.35 -8.24 -5.36
C LYS A 321 -17.65 -9.16 -4.36
N THR A 322 -16.54 -8.66 -3.82
CA THR A 322 -15.88 -9.19 -2.62
C THR A 322 -16.73 -8.89 -1.37
N ASP A 323 -16.35 -9.43 -0.21
CA ASP A 323 -17.16 -9.26 1.00
C ASP A 323 -17.09 -7.84 1.60
N ILE A 324 -16.07 -7.06 1.21
CA ILE A 324 -15.98 -5.62 1.49
C ILE A 324 -16.77 -4.76 0.49
N GLY A 325 -17.39 -5.40 -0.52
CA GLY A 325 -18.30 -4.74 -1.47
C GLY A 325 -17.63 -4.26 -2.76
N TRP A 326 -16.34 -4.52 -2.97
CA TRP A 326 -15.64 -4.08 -4.18
C TRP A 326 -15.88 -5.04 -5.35
N PRO A 327 -16.21 -4.54 -6.56
CA PRO A 327 -16.37 -5.39 -7.73
C PRO A 327 -15.03 -6.02 -8.15
N VAL A 328 -15.10 -7.24 -8.65
CA VAL A 328 -13.92 -7.96 -9.16
C VAL A 328 -13.89 -7.85 -10.67
N GLU A 329 -13.00 -7.00 -11.17
CA GLU A 329 -12.79 -6.82 -12.61
C GLU A 329 -11.28 -6.67 -12.90
N SER A 330 -10.64 -7.78 -13.25
CA SER A 330 -9.16 -7.83 -13.37
C SER A 330 -8.61 -7.04 -14.55
N ARG A 331 -9.41 -6.78 -15.60
CA ARG A 331 -8.95 -6.05 -16.78
C ARG A 331 -8.48 -4.63 -16.46
N GLY A 332 -8.99 -3.99 -15.40
CA GLY A 332 -8.52 -2.66 -15.00
C GLY A 332 -7.02 -2.65 -14.66
N LEU A 333 -6.45 -3.76 -14.16
CA LEU A 333 -5.01 -3.86 -13.94
C LEU A 333 -4.25 -3.82 -15.28
N TYR A 334 -4.74 -4.53 -16.29
CA TYR A 334 -4.16 -4.54 -17.63
C TYR A 334 -4.19 -3.15 -18.28
N GLU A 335 -5.36 -2.49 -18.25
CA GLU A 335 -5.55 -1.15 -18.81
C GLU A 335 -4.68 -0.13 -18.08
N PHE A 336 -4.67 -0.16 -16.75
CA PHE A 336 -3.86 0.75 -15.95
C PHE A 336 -2.36 0.58 -16.21
N MET A 337 -1.86 -0.65 -16.33
CA MET A 337 -0.44 -0.89 -16.60
C MET A 337 -0.01 -0.38 -17.98
N HIS A 338 -0.90 -0.37 -18.97
CA HIS A 338 -0.69 0.28 -20.26
C HIS A 338 -0.74 1.80 -20.16
N TYR A 339 -1.70 2.34 -19.41
CA TYR A 339 -1.78 3.77 -19.13
C TYR A 339 -0.51 4.32 -18.46
N LEU A 340 0.08 3.55 -17.55
CA LEU A 340 1.31 3.88 -16.83
C LEU A 340 2.53 4.04 -17.76
N GLN A 341 2.51 3.47 -18.97
CA GLN A 341 3.62 3.57 -19.94
C GLN A 341 3.88 5.01 -20.41
N LYS A 342 2.98 5.96 -20.13
CA LYS A 342 3.24 7.39 -20.34
C LYS A 342 4.45 7.93 -19.55
N TYR A 343 4.90 7.21 -18.51
CA TYR A 343 6.13 7.51 -17.77
C TYR A 343 7.35 6.71 -18.26
N GLY A 344 7.19 5.96 -19.35
CA GLY A 344 8.18 5.01 -19.85
C GLY A 344 8.00 3.60 -19.25
N ASN A 345 8.80 2.67 -19.74
CA ASN A 345 8.77 1.26 -19.32
C ASN A 345 9.63 1.05 -18.06
N VAL A 346 9.22 1.69 -16.96
CA VAL A 346 9.89 1.61 -15.65
C VAL A 346 9.74 0.23 -15.02
N ASP A 347 10.65 -0.13 -14.11
CA ASP A 347 10.53 -1.38 -13.35
C ASP A 347 9.37 -1.28 -12.35
N VAL A 348 8.37 -2.15 -12.52
CA VAL A 348 7.16 -2.17 -11.70
C VAL A 348 7.07 -3.46 -10.87
N TYR A 349 6.52 -3.34 -9.67
CA TYR A 349 6.10 -4.46 -8.83
C TYR A 349 4.62 -4.29 -8.48
N ILE A 350 3.80 -5.35 -8.59
CA ILE A 350 2.49 -5.34 -7.92
C ILE A 350 2.76 -5.56 -6.43
N THR A 351 2.69 -4.47 -5.67
CA THR A 351 3.06 -4.47 -4.25
C THR A 351 1.90 -4.79 -3.33
N GLU A 352 0.67 -4.62 -3.80
CA GLU A 352 -0.54 -5.13 -3.17
C GLU A 352 -1.58 -5.52 -4.23
N ASN A 353 -2.15 -6.71 -4.09
CA ASN A 353 -3.33 -7.16 -4.81
C ASN A 353 -3.99 -8.29 -4.03
N GLY A 354 -5.30 -8.22 -3.80
CA GLY A 354 -5.99 -9.17 -2.93
C GLY A 354 -7.50 -8.97 -2.87
N ALA A 355 -8.19 -9.82 -2.14
CA ALA A 355 -9.64 -9.75 -1.99
C ALA A 355 -10.06 -10.03 -0.54
N CYS A 356 -10.99 -9.22 -0.04
CA CYS A 356 -11.69 -9.50 1.20
C CYS A 356 -12.64 -10.67 1.00
N ILE A 357 -12.32 -11.81 1.61
CA ILE A 357 -13.11 -13.04 1.55
C ILE A 357 -13.16 -13.62 2.96
N ASN A 358 -14.34 -13.60 3.56
CA ASN A 358 -14.59 -13.80 4.99
C ASN A 358 -15.00 -15.25 5.33
N ASP A 359 -14.57 -16.23 4.53
CA ASP A 359 -14.90 -17.64 4.77
C ASP A 359 -14.34 -18.11 6.12
N ASP A 360 -15.17 -18.87 6.85
CA ASP A 360 -14.87 -19.36 8.19
C ASP A 360 -14.16 -20.74 8.17
N LEU A 361 -13.60 -21.12 9.31
CA LEU A 361 -13.01 -22.43 9.53
C LEU A 361 -14.09 -23.51 9.64
N GLU A 362 -14.17 -24.37 8.63
CA GLU A 362 -15.09 -25.50 8.58
C GLU A 362 -14.31 -26.82 8.39
N ASN A 363 -14.55 -27.80 9.27
CA ASN A 363 -13.89 -29.12 9.22
C ASN A 363 -12.34 -29.05 9.16
N GLY A 364 -11.75 -28.05 9.83
CA GLY A 364 -10.30 -27.84 9.88
C GLY A 364 -9.70 -27.17 8.64
N LYS A 365 -10.53 -26.65 7.74
CA LYS A 365 -10.12 -25.95 6.51
C LYS A 365 -10.91 -24.66 6.32
N ILE A 366 -10.36 -23.75 5.52
CA ILE A 366 -11.05 -22.53 5.08
C ILE A 366 -11.06 -22.57 3.56
N ASN A 367 -12.23 -22.85 3.00
CA ASN A 367 -12.41 -23.04 1.57
C ASN A 367 -12.71 -21.69 0.89
N ASP A 368 -11.66 -20.90 0.68
CA ASP A 368 -11.74 -19.56 0.13
C ASP A 368 -11.59 -19.53 -1.41
N ASP A 369 -12.38 -20.34 -2.09
CA ASP A 369 -12.34 -20.52 -3.55
C ASP A 369 -12.53 -19.21 -4.31
N ARG A 370 -13.33 -18.27 -3.77
CA ARG A 370 -13.52 -16.93 -4.35
C ARG A 370 -12.23 -16.12 -4.37
N ARG A 371 -11.34 -16.33 -3.39
CA ARG A 371 -10.03 -15.69 -3.33
C ARG A 371 -9.08 -16.28 -4.36
N ILE A 372 -9.09 -17.61 -4.51
CA ILE A 372 -8.35 -18.30 -5.58
C ILE A 372 -8.79 -17.75 -6.94
N ALA A 373 -10.10 -17.70 -7.20
CA ALA A 373 -10.65 -17.17 -8.44
C ALA A 373 -10.29 -15.70 -8.69
N TYR A 374 -10.19 -14.88 -7.64
CA TYR A 374 -9.68 -13.50 -7.74
C TYR A 374 -8.22 -13.49 -8.21
N TYR A 375 -7.34 -14.25 -7.55
CA TYR A 375 -5.93 -14.29 -7.91
C TYR A 375 -5.69 -14.88 -9.30
N GLU A 376 -6.40 -15.95 -9.68
CA GLU A 376 -6.31 -16.53 -11.03
C GLU A 376 -6.57 -15.48 -12.12
N GLN A 377 -7.62 -14.67 -11.95
CA GLN A 377 -7.95 -13.61 -12.89
C GLN A 377 -6.86 -12.54 -13.00
N HIS A 378 -6.31 -12.08 -11.87
CA HIS A 378 -5.30 -11.02 -11.86
C HIS A 378 -3.92 -11.52 -12.34
N LEU A 379 -3.51 -12.73 -11.94
CA LEU A 379 -2.27 -13.34 -12.41
C LEU A 379 -2.29 -13.61 -13.92
N ALA A 380 -3.44 -13.92 -14.50
CA ALA A 380 -3.58 -14.01 -15.96
C ALA A 380 -3.34 -12.65 -16.64
N GLN A 381 -3.83 -11.54 -16.07
CA GLN A 381 -3.53 -10.19 -16.58
C GLN A 381 -2.07 -9.83 -16.41
N ILE A 382 -1.45 -10.17 -15.29
CA ILE A 382 -0.01 -9.94 -15.03
C ILE A 382 0.84 -10.65 -16.08
N HIS A 383 0.53 -11.91 -16.39
CA HIS A 383 1.22 -12.61 -17.47
C HIS A 383 1.01 -11.92 -18.83
N ARG A 384 -0.20 -11.44 -19.11
CA ARG A 384 -0.48 -10.68 -20.34
C ARG A 384 0.32 -9.38 -20.42
N ILE A 385 0.38 -8.61 -19.33
CA ILE A 385 1.18 -7.38 -19.18
C ILE A 385 2.66 -7.66 -19.47
N ILE A 386 3.21 -8.74 -18.89
CA ILE A 386 4.60 -9.15 -19.11
C ILE A 386 4.84 -9.50 -20.59
N ASN A 387 3.92 -10.23 -21.23
CA ASN A 387 4.03 -10.59 -22.64
C ASN A 387 3.92 -9.41 -23.59
N ASP A 388 3.22 -8.34 -23.19
CA ASP A 388 3.16 -7.08 -23.95
C ASP A 388 4.45 -6.24 -23.79
N GLY A 389 5.43 -6.72 -23.00
CA GLY A 389 6.76 -6.12 -22.87
C GLY A 389 6.88 -5.09 -21.75
N ILE A 390 5.86 -4.95 -20.91
CA ILE A 390 5.91 -4.09 -19.73
C ILE A 390 6.83 -4.72 -18.67
N ASN A 391 7.71 -3.92 -18.07
CA ASN A 391 8.73 -4.33 -17.10
C ASN A 391 8.13 -4.64 -15.71
N LEU A 392 7.23 -5.61 -15.65
CA LEU A 392 6.62 -6.09 -14.41
C LEU A 392 7.46 -7.21 -13.79
N LYS A 393 8.10 -6.92 -12.66
CA LYS A 393 9.17 -7.73 -12.05
C LYS A 393 8.71 -8.65 -10.93
N GLY A 394 7.54 -8.41 -10.36
CA GLY A 394 7.03 -9.25 -9.28
C GLY A 394 5.62 -8.93 -8.83
N TYR A 395 5.12 -9.79 -7.95
CA TYR A 395 3.77 -9.78 -7.41
C TYR A 395 3.76 -10.16 -5.94
N MET A 396 3.05 -9.37 -5.13
CA MET A 396 2.88 -9.57 -3.70
C MET A 396 1.39 -9.67 -3.36
N ALA A 397 0.98 -10.83 -2.85
CA ALA A 397 -0.40 -11.04 -2.42
C ALA A 397 -0.70 -10.20 -1.16
N TRP A 398 -1.74 -9.37 -1.25
CA TRP A 398 -2.37 -8.74 -0.11
C TRP A 398 -3.43 -9.70 0.45
N SER A 399 -3.28 -10.24 1.64
CA SER A 399 -2.18 -10.12 2.59
C SER A 399 -1.63 -11.50 2.97
N LEU A 400 -0.50 -11.55 3.69
CA LEU A 400 -0.04 -12.82 4.28
C LEU A 400 -1.10 -13.40 5.23
N MET A 401 -1.64 -12.56 6.11
CA MET A 401 -2.53 -12.99 7.18
C MET A 401 -3.69 -12.01 7.38
N ASP A 402 -4.82 -12.55 7.87
CA ASP A 402 -5.95 -11.75 8.31
C ASP A 402 -5.48 -10.81 9.43
N ASN A 403 -5.88 -9.55 9.38
CA ASN A 403 -5.29 -8.49 10.17
C ASN A 403 -6.31 -7.39 10.51
N PHE A 404 -5.85 -6.32 11.15
CA PHE A 404 -6.67 -5.14 11.42
C PHE A 404 -6.88 -4.33 10.13
N GLU A 405 -8.04 -4.45 9.50
CA GLU A 405 -8.38 -3.79 8.22
C GLU A 405 -8.89 -2.36 8.47
N TRP A 406 -8.05 -1.53 9.09
CA TRP A 406 -8.24 -0.08 9.18
C TRP A 406 -9.60 0.32 9.79
N ALA A 407 -10.40 1.11 9.08
CA ALA A 407 -11.71 1.55 9.53
C ALA A 407 -12.70 0.38 9.72
N GLU A 408 -12.44 -0.77 9.08
CA GLU A 408 -13.29 -1.97 9.15
C GLU A 408 -12.97 -2.88 10.33
N GLY A 409 -11.88 -2.62 11.06
CA GLY A 409 -11.46 -3.46 12.17
C GLY A 409 -11.14 -4.88 11.70
N TYR A 410 -11.53 -5.89 12.48
CA TYR A 410 -11.20 -7.30 12.18
C TYR A 410 -12.25 -8.03 11.34
N ARG A 411 -13.31 -7.33 10.89
CA ARG A 411 -14.45 -7.95 10.18
C ARG A 411 -14.14 -8.30 8.72
N MET A 412 -13.12 -7.69 8.13
CA MET A 412 -12.72 -7.88 6.73
C MET A 412 -11.40 -8.63 6.64
N ARG A 413 -11.36 -9.74 5.89
CA ARG A 413 -10.26 -10.72 5.92
C ARG A 413 -9.57 -10.86 4.57
N PHE A 414 -8.36 -10.29 4.47
CA PHE A 414 -7.52 -10.31 3.25
C PHE A 414 -6.40 -11.35 3.25
N GLY A 415 -6.19 -12.10 4.32
CA GLY A 415 -4.99 -12.96 4.47
C GLY A 415 -5.08 -14.34 3.86
N LEU A 416 -4.02 -14.79 3.18
CA LEU A 416 -3.83 -16.21 2.80
C LEU A 416 -3.81 -17.14 4.02
N VAL A 417 -3.45 -16.61 5.18
CA VAL A 417 -3.49 -17.27 6.48
C VAL A 417 -4.59 -16.65 7.33
N HIS A 418 -5.53 -17.46 7.79
CA HIS A 418 -6.51 -17.03 8.79
C HIS A 418 -5.84 -16.86 10.15
N VAL A 419 -6.23 -15.81 10.86
CA VAL A 419 -5.87 -15.60 12.26
C VAL A 419 -7.15 -15.64 13.10
N ASP A 420 -7.19 -16.53 14.08
CA ASP A 420 -8.18 -16.43 15.15
C ASP A 420 -7.70 -15.38 16.15
N TYR A 421 -8.27 -14.17 16.11
CA TYR A 421 -7.84 -13.05 16.97
C TYR A 421 -8.01 -13.31 18.48
N ARG A 422 -8.73 -14.36 18.89
CA ARG A 422 -8.87 -14.72 20.32
C ARG A 422 -7.72 -15.60 20.81
N SER A 423 -7.27 -16.53 19.96
CA SER A 423 -6.24 -17.53 20.30
C SER A 423 -4.89 -17.25 19.65
N LEU A 424 -4.87 -16.34 18.68
CA LEU A 424 -3.75 -15.98 17.80
C LEU A 424 -3.25 -17.16 16.94
N VAL A 425 -4.06 -18.22 16.79
CA VAL A 425 -3.74 -19.38 15.95
C VAL A 425 -3.76 -18.99 14.48
N ARG A 426 -2.71 -19.38 13.75
CA ARG A 426 -2.61 -19.26 12.30
C ARG A 426 -3.11 -20.54 11.61
N THR A 427 -4.03 -20.39 10.67
CA THR A 427 -4.54 -21.49 9.83
C THR A 427 -4.39 -21.13 8.36
N PRO A 428 -3.44 -21.72 7.62
CA PRO A 428 -3.33 -21.52 6.17
C PRO A 428 -4.64 -21.91 5.46
N LYS A 429 -5.16 -21.01 4.62
CA LYS A 429 -6.38 -21.24 3.83
C LYS A 429 -6.09 -22.08 2.58
N GLU A 430 -7.11 -22.51 1.86
CA GLU A 430 -6.89 -23.24 0.59
C GLU A 430 -6.17 -22.36 -0.45
N SER A 431 -6.43 -21.04 -0.45
CA SER A 431 -5.69 -20.07 -1.27
C SER A 431 -4.18 -20.02 -0.98
N TYR A 432 -3.74 -20.26 0.26
CA TYR A 432 -2.32 -20.37 0.59
C TYR A 432 -1.68 -21.55 -0.15
N TYR A 433 -2.32 -22.72 -0.12
CA TYR A 433 -1.78 -23.92 -0.77
C TYR A 433 -1.87 -23.83 -2.29
N TRP A 434 -2.91 -23.19 -2.82
CA TRP A 434 -2.99 -22.87 -4.24
C TRP A 434 -1.83 -21.95 -4.67
N TYR A 435 -1.57 -20.87 -3.91
CA TYR A 435 -0.50 -19.92 -4.22
C TYR A 435 0.89 -20.56 -4.09
N GLN A 436 1.08 -21.42 -3.08
CA GLN A 436 2.29 -22.26 -2.92
C GLN A 436 2.60 -23.05 -4.21
N ASN A 437 1.56 -23.65 -4.82
CA ASN A 437 1.73 -24.41 -6.06
C ASN A 437 2.08 -23.51 -7.25
N VAL A 438 1.43 -22.35 -7.39
CA VAL A 438 1.75 -21.37 -8.45
C VAL A 438 3.22 -20.94 -8.36
N ILE A 439 3.69 -20.59 -7.16
CA ILE A 439 5.08 -20.17 -6.92
C ILE A 439 6.06 -21.29 -7.23
N LYS A 440 5.83 -22.49 -6.65
CA LYS A 440 6.69 -23.65 -6.85
C LYS A 440 6.83 -24.03 -8.32
N ASN A 441 5.74 -23.92 -9.06
CA ASN A 441 5.69 -24.22 -10.49
C ASN A 441 6.27 -23.08 -11.35
N ASN A 442 6.21 -21.84 -10.85
CA ASN A 442 6.42 -20.61 -11.60
C ASN A 442 5.52 -20.50 -12.85
N TRP A 443 4.32 -21.07 -12.77
CA TRP A 443 3.28 -21.00 -13.78
C TRP A 443 1.89 -21.19 -13.16
N LEU A 444 0.87 -20.64 -13.83
CA LEU A 444 -0.54 -20.79 -13.51
C LEU A 444 -1.24 -21.59 -14.62
N GLU A 445 -2.15 -22.50 -14.26
CA GLU A 445 -3.05 -23.17 -15.22
C GLU A 445 -4.49 -22.78 -14.90
N THR A 446 -5.20 -22.22 -15.88
CA THR A 446 -6.64 -22.04 -15.76
C THR A 446 -7.38 -23.18 -16.44
N ARG A 447 -8.26 -23.81 -15.67
CA ARG A 447 -9.18 -24.86 -16.13
C ARG A 447 -10.54 -24.21 -16.36
N ILE A 448 -10.65 -23.48 -17.46
CA ILE A 448 -11.97 -23.08 -17.99
C ILE A 448 -12.72 -24.34 -18.40
#